data_AF-A0A965SK79-F1
#
_entry.id   AF-A0A965SK79-F1
#
_cell.length_a   1.000
_cell.length_b   1.000
_cell.length_c   1.000
_cell.angle_alpha   90.00
_cell.angle_beta   90.00
_cell.angle_gamma   90.00
#
_symmetry.space_group_name_H-M   'P 1'
#
loop_
_entity.id
_entity.type
_entity.pdbx_description
1 polymer ?
#
loop_
_entity_poly.entity_id
_entity_poly.type
_entity_poly.pdbx_seq_one_letter_code
_entity_poly.pdbx_strand_id
1 'polypeptide(L)'
;MCWQAEGGCHAVRRQAEQLASWRMGQPVAVTITQSAEPGRLRLELNRSLTGQEHEHYESAPAQQTTFGAVLAARLFATGTVRAVHVLSNMVTVDVVPGSDSSVLATIVTDLYQYWKPGMVPVVPTA
;
A
#
# COMPACT_ATOMS: atom_id res chain seq x y z
N MET A 1 28.36 42.75 -2.67
CA MET A 1 28.28 41.54 -1.83
C MET A 1 26.99 40.83 -2.23
N CYS A 2 27.07 40.02 -3.27
CA CYS A 2 25.94 39.35 -3.90
C CYS A 2 25.99 37.87 -3.49
N TRP A 3 24.87 37.36 -2.99
CA TRP A 3 24.71 35.94 -2.65
C TRP A 3 23.85 35.31 -3.75
N GLN A 4 24.44 34.39 -4.51
CA GLN A 4 23.76 33.48 -5.43
C GLN A 4 24.35 32.10 -5.17
N ALA A 5 23.53 31.21 -4.61
CA ALA A 5 23.82 29.80 -4.55
C ALA A 5 22.59 29.07 -5.09
N GLU A 6 22.75 28.63 -6.34
CA GLU A 6 21.87 27.71 -7.03
C GLU A 6 21.90 26.36 -6.31
N GLY A 7 20.72 25.75 -6.16
CA GLY A 7 20.58 24.48 -5.44
C GLY A 7 19.18 23.93 -5.59
N GLY A 8 18.82 23.54 -6.82
CA GLY A 8 17.64 22.73 -7.05
C GLY A 8 17.76 21.38 -6.32
N CYS A 9 16.75 21.01 -5.54
CA CYS A 9 16.63 19.69 -4.94
C CYS A 9 15.23 19.15 -5.20
N HIS A 10 15.18 18.13 -6.07
CA HIS A 10 14.10 17.21 -6.40
C HIS A 10 12.71 17.53 -5.83
N ALA A 11 11.91 18.24 -6.63
CA ALA A 11 10.46 18.17 -6.52
C ALA A 11 10.05 16.70 -6.62
N VAL A 12 9.59 16.13 -5.50
CA VAL A 12 8.87 14.86 -5.45
C VAL A 12 7.78 14.95 -6.51
N ARG A 13 7.93 14.22 -7.61
CA ARG A 13 6.92 14.12 -8.67
C ARG A 13 5.68 13.50 -8.03
N ARG A 14 4.74 14.34 -7.61
CA ARG A 14 3.35 13.95 -7.41
C ARG A 14 2.81 13.52 -8.76
N GLN A 15 2.90 12.24 -9.10
CA GLN A 15 2.01 11.67 -10.12
C GLN A 15 0.65 11.43 -9.46
N ALA A 16 -0.07 12.52 -9.25
CA ALA A 16 -1.52 12.48 -9.10
C ALA A 16 -2.15 12.59 -10.50
N GLU A 17 -1.89 11.60 -11.36
CA GLU A 17 -2.68 11.41 -12.58
C GLU A 17 -3.61 10.21 -12.38
N GLN A 18 -4.65 10.44 -11.59
CA GLN A 18 -5.89 9.71 -11.74
C GLN A 18 -6.96 10.72 -12.14
N LEU A 19 -6.98 11.04 -13.44
CA LEU A 19 -8.18 11.55 -14.11
C LEU A 19 -9.22 10.42 -14.14
N ALA A 20 -9.84 10.15 -13.00
CA ALA A 20 -10.91 9.19 -12.89
C ALA A 20 -12.25 9.87 -13.17
N SER A 21 -12.84 9.50 -14.31
CA SER A 21 -14.22 9.73 -14.72
C SER A 21 -15.21 9.81 -13.54
N TRP A 22 -15.89 10.94 -13.41
CA TRP A 22 -16.89 11.24 -12.37
C TRP A 22 -18.16 10.39 -12.42
N ARG A 23 -18.25 9.36 -13.28
CA ARG A 23 -19.49 8.59 -13.46
C ARG A 23 -19.54 7.29 -12.66
N MET A 24 -18.44 6.79 -12.11
CA MET A 24 -18.42 5.65 -11.20
C MET A 24 -17.42 5.94 -10.06
N GLY A 25 -17.62 5.31 -8.90
CA GLY A 25 -16.93 5.64 -7.64
C GLY A 25 -15.42 5.88 -7.76
N GLN A 26 -14.89 6.73 -6.87
CA GLN A 26 -13.47 7.12 -6.88
C GLN A 26 -12.54 5.89 -6.85
N PRO A 27 -11.49 5.82 -7.67
CA PRO A 27 -10.51 4.72 -7.62
C PRO A 27 -9.79 4.66 -6.27
N VAL A 28 -9.25 3.49 -5.93
CA VAL A 28 -8.36 3.33 -4.78
C VAL A 28 -6.99 3.91 -5.14
N ALA A 29 -6.55 4.89 -4.36
CA ALA A 29 -5.27 5.54 -4.51
C ALA A 29 -4.39 5.24 -3.28
N VAL A 30 -3.09 5.06 -3.52
CA VAL A 30 -2.08 4.77 -2.49
C VAL A 30 -0.93 5.76 -2.67
N THR A 31 -0.58 6.46 -1.59
CA THR A 31 0.60 7.32 -1.53
C THR A 31 1.67 6.62 -0.72
N ILE A 32 2.89 6.51 -1.25
CA ILE A 32 4.03 5.92 -0.54
C ILE A 32 4.98 7.04 -0.12
N THR A 33 5.29 7.10 1.18
CA THR A 33 6.23 8.04 1.78
C THR A 33 7.28 7.28 2.57
N GLN A 34 8.56 7.63 2.38
CA GLN A 34 9.64 7.12 3.22
C GLN A 34 9.51 7.69 4.64
N SER A 35 9.64 6.84 5.66
CA SER A 35 9.74 7.28 7.04
C SER A 35 11.12 7.92 7.31
N ALA A 36 11.27 8.57 8.47
CA ALA A 36 12.58 8.98 8.97
C ALA A 36 13.50 7.78 9.28
N GLU A 37 12.90 6.61 9.56
CA GLU A 37 13.62 5.36 9.77
C GLU A 37 13.94 4.69 8.42
N PRO A 38 15.23 4.45 8.10
CA PRO A 38 15.61 3.82 6.83
C PRO A 38 14.97 2.45 6.65
N GLY A 39 14.41 2.19 5.46
CA GLY A 39 13.75 0.93 5.15
C GLY A 39 12.32 0.81 5.70
N ARG A 40 11.77 1.86 6.31
CA ARG A 40 10.37 1.91 6.73
C ARG A 40 9.57 2.79 5.78
N LEU A 41 8.53 2.21 5.19
CA LEU A 41 7.60 2.87 4.27
C LEU A 41 6.26 3.09 4.94
N ARG A 42 5.66 4.26 4.71
CA ARG A 42 4.26 4.55 5.02
C ARG A 42 3.47 4.58 3.73
N LEU A 43 2.47 3.70 3.65
CA LEU A 43 1.48 3.68 2.59
C LEU A 43 0.19 4.29 3.16
N GLU A 44 -0.32 5.32 2.50
CA GLU A 44 -1.57 5.98 2.89
C GLU A 44 -2.60 5.82 1.77
N LEU A 45 -3.76 5.28 2.13
CA LEU A 45 -4.84 4.98 1.21
C LEU A 45 -5.97 6.00 1.33
N ASN A 46 -6.74 6.17 0.26
CA ASN A 46 -8.04 6.84 0.31
C ASN A 46 -9.20 5.90 0.75
N ARG A 47 -8.88 4.78 1.41
CA ARG A 47 -9.80 3.78 1.95
C ARG A 47 -9.29 3.27 3.29
N SER A 48 -10.21 3.05 4.23
CA SER A 48 -9.89 2.39 5.49
C SER A 48 -9.76 0.87 5.28
N LEU A 49 -8.74 0.29 5.91
CA LEU A 49 -8.48 -1.16 6.03
C LEU A 49 -9.01 -1.69 7.37
N THR A 50 -8.83 -0.90 8.44
CA THR A 50 -9.34 -1.20 9.78
C THR A 50 -10.14 -0.01 10.32
N GLY A 51 -10.82 -0.21 11.46
CA GLY A 51 -11.39 0.89 12.24
C GLY A 51 -10.33 1.51 13.15
N GLN A 52 -10.48 1.30 14.45
CA GLN A 52 -9.53 1.75 15.49
C GLN A 52 -8.50 0.66 15.86
N GLU A 53 -8.65 -0.54 15.30
CA GLU A 53 -7.78 -1.68 15.57
C GLU A 53 -6.40 -1.47 14.94
N HIS A 54 -5.38 -1.81 15.73
CA HIS A 54 -3.99 -1.85 15.31
C HIS A 54 -3.61 -3.31 15.06
N GLU A 55 -3.35 -3.66 13.80
CA GLU A 55 -2.93 -5.00 13.43
C GLU A 55 -1.41 -4.96 13.14
N HIS A 56 -0.61 -5.76 13.87
CA HIS A 56 0.84 -5.87 13.69
C HIS A 56 1.23 -7.30 13.34
N TYR A 57 2.07 -7.45 12.32
CA TYR A 57 2.50 -8.73 11.78
C TYR A 57 4.02 -8.72 11.55
N GLU A 58 4.70 -9.72 12.10
CA GLU A 58 6.13 -10.01 11.84
C GLU A 58 6.30 -11.22 10.90
N SER A 59 5.19 -11.87 10.52
CA SER A 59 5.13 -12.98 9.57
C SER A 59 3.73 -13.11 8.98
N ALA A 60 3.59 -13.93 7.92
CA ALA A 60 2.30 -14.18 7.30
C ALA A 60 1.30 -14.78 8.32
N PRO A 61 0.12 -14.16 8.51
CA PRO A 61 -0.84 -14.67 9.49
C PRO A 61 -1.43 -16.01 9.03
N ALA A 62 -1.61 -16.93 9.99
CA ALA A 62 -2.19 -18.25 9.73
C ALA A 62 -3.67 -18.17 9.28
N GLN A 63 -4.38 -17.11 9.68
CA GLN A 63 -5.77 -16.87 9.35
C GLN A 63 -5.90 -15.49 8.70
N GLN A 64 -6.65 -15.40 7.61
CA GLN A 64 -6.83 -14.17 6.83
C GLN A 64 -8.28 -13.68 6.91
N THR A 65 -8.74 -13.41 8.13
CA THR A 65 -10.14 -13.04 8.42
C THR A 65 -10.39 -11.53 8.37
N THR A 66 -9.34 -10.71 8.44
CA THR A 66 -9.38 -9.24 8.31
C THR A 66 -8.74 -8.78 7.00
N PHE A 67 -9.08 -7.58 6.54
CA PHE A 67 -8.38 -6.95 5.42
C PHE A 67 -6.88 -6.80 5.71
N GLY A 68 -6.51 -6.44 6.94
CA GLY A 68 -5.11 -6.34 7.36
C GLY A 68 -4.37 -7.68 7.30
N ALA A 69 -5.00 -8.78 7.72
CA ALA A 69 -4.41 -10.11 7.64
C ALA A 69 -4.22 -10.61 6.20
N VAL A 70 -5.21 -10.38 5.33
CA VAL A 70 -5.09 -10.69 3.88
C VAL A 70 -3.97 -9.86 3.26
N LEU A 71 -3.91 -8.55 3.58
CA LEU A 71 -2.88 -7.66 3.07
C LEU A 71 -1.49 -8.09 3.54
N ALA A 72 -1.32 -8.36 4.83
CA ALA A 72 -0.06 -8.83 5.41
C ALA A 72 0.41 -10.12 4.72
N ALA A 73 -0.46 -11.11 4.55
CA ALA A 73 -0.12 -12.35 3.85
C ALA A 73 0.38 -12.10 2.41
N ARG A 74 -0.28 -11.21 1.65
CA ARG A 74 0.14 -10.84 0.30
C ARG A 74 1.47 -10.09 0.27
N LEU A 75 1.71 -9.23 1.25
CA LEU A 75 2.95 -8.48 1.39
C LEU A 75 4.13 -9.41 1.75
N PHE A 76 3.94 -10.34 2.68
CA PHE A 76 5.01 -11.31 3.01
C PHE A 76 5.32 -12.25 1.85
N ALA A 77 4.32 -12.59 1.02
CA ALA A 77 4.52 -13.45 -0.15
C ALA A 77 5.48 -12.85 -1.20
N THR A 78 5.77 -11.54 -1.16
CA THR A 78 6.76 -10.93 -2.06
C THR A 78 8.20 -11.26 -1.67
N GLY A 79 8.45 -11.66 -0.41
CA GLY A 79 9.79 -11.82 0.15
C GLY A 79 10.54 -10.50 0.39
N THR A 80 9.92 -9.34 0.13
CA THR A 80 10.56 -8.02 0.26
C THR A 80 10.18 -7.28 1.55
N VAL A 81 9.31 -7.88 2.38
CA VAL A 81 8.74 -7.28 3.60
C VAL A 81 9.12 -8.09 4.84
N ARG A 82 9.53 -7.39 5.90
CA ARG A 82 9.90 -7.94 7.21
C ARG A 82 8.82 -7.76 8.28
N ALA A 83 8.09 -6.65 8.24
CA ALA A 83 7.01 -6.38 9.19
C ALA A 83 5.94 -5.50 8.53
N VAL A 84 4.70 -5.67 8.99
CA VAL A 84 3.54 -4.90 8.54
C VAL A 84 2.74 -4.45 9.75
N HIS A 85 2.44 -3.16 9.81
CA HIS A 85 1.52 -2.57 10.77
C HIS A 85 0.39 -1.86 10.03
N VAL A 86 -0.86 -2.15 10.40
CA VAL A 86 -2.06 -1.61 9.75
C VAL A 86 -2.91 -0.87 10.80
N LEU A 87 -3.26 0.38 10.48
CA LEU A 87 -4.18 1.18 11.27
C LEU A 87 -5.01 2.08 10.35
N SER A 88 -6.33 2.00 10.45
CA SER A 88 -7.25 2.81 9.65
C SER A 88 -6.91 2.72 8.16
N ASN A 89 -6.46 3.80 7.52
CA ASN A 89 -6.05 3.87 6.12
C ASN A 89 -4.52 3.87 5.92
N MET A 90 -3.75 3.63 6.99
CA MET A 90 -2.30 3.68 6.99
C MET A 90 -1.71 2.29 7.15
N VAL A 91 -0.70 2.00 6.34
CA VAL A 91 0.10 0.78 6.43
C VAL A 91 1.56 1.18 6.56
N THR A 92 2.19 0.76 7.65
CA THR A 92 3.63 0.88 7.82
C THR A 92 4.26 -0.46 7.46
N VAL A 93 5.26 -0.43 6.59
CA VAL A 93 5.95 -1.62 6.09
C VAL A 93 7.44 -1.47 6.32
N ASP A 94 8.05 -2.45 6.98
CA ASP A 94 9.51 -2.55 7.04
C ASP A 94 9.96 -3.44 5.88
N VAL A 95 10.74 -2.86 4.96
CA VAL A 95 11.25 -3.59 3.80
C VAL A 95 12.59 -4.24 4.10
N VAL A 96 12.84 -5.38 3.46
CA VAL A 96 14.16 -6.00 3.47
C VAL A 96 15.16 -5.04 2.79
N PRO A 97 16.32 -4.74 3.40
CA PRO A 97 17.31 -3.84 2.82
C PRO A 97 17.70 -4.23 1.38
N GLY A 98 17.72 -3.25 0.48
CA GLY A 98 18.07 -3.46 -0.93
C GLY A 98 16.96 -4.09 -1.79
N SER A 99 15.78 -4.37 -1.24
CA SER A 99 14.63 -4.88 -2.01
C SER A 99 13.89 -3.78 -2.75
N ASP A 100 13.28 -4.15 -3.88
CA ASP A 100 12.37 -3.27 -4.61
C ASP A 100 10.99 -3.22 -3.95
N SER A 101 10.49 -2.02 -3.72
CA SER A 101 9.19 -1.73 -3.12
C SER A 101 8.15 -1.25 -4.14
N SER A 102 8.45 -1.29 -5.45
CA SER A 102 7.58 -0.80 -6.51
C SER A 102 6.21 -1.50 -6.55
N VAL A 103 6.15 -2.77 -6.18
CA VAL A 103 4.94 -3.61 -6.23
C VAL A 103 3.95 -3.38 -5.08
N LEU A 104 4.36 -2.68 -4.01
CA LEU A 104 3.56 -2.58 -2.78
C LEU A 104 2.23 -1.83 -3.00
N ALA A 105 2.24 -0.77 -3.80
CA ALA A 105 1.02 -0.03 -4.13
C ALA A 105 0.01 -0.91 -4.88
N THR A 106 0.48 -1.70 -5.85
CA THR A 106 -0.36 -2.60 -6.63
C THR A 106 -1.04 -3.62 -5.73
N ILE A 107 -0.30 -4.26 -4.82
CA ILE A 107 -0.86 -5.25 -3.87
C ILE A 107 -2.00 -4.66 -3.05
N VAL A 108 -1.86 -3.42 -2.59
CA VAL A 108 -2.88 -2.71 -1.83
C VAL A 108 -4.10 -2.39 -2.69
N THR A 109 -3.91 -1.83 -3.89
CA THR A 109 -5.05 -1.54 -4.80
C THR A 109 -5.80 -2.80 -5.22
N ASP A 110 -5.07 -3.90 -5.32
CA ASP A 110 -5.54 -5.22 -5.70
C ASP A 110 -6.35 -5.91 -4.60
N LEU A 111 -6.30 -5.41 -3.37
CA LEU A 111 -7.13 -5.86 -2.26
C LEU A 111 -8.62 -5.54 -2.48
N TYR A 112 -8.90 -4.43 -3.17
CA TYR A 112 -10.26 -3.94 -3.43
C TYR A 112 -10.84 -4.38 -4.78
N GLN A 113 -10.09 -5.14 -5.58
CA GLN A 113 -10.53 -5.63 -6.88
C GLN A 113 -11.05 -7.07 -6.78
N TYR A 114 -12.36 -7.23 -6.98
CA TYR A 114 -12.98 -8.56 -7.00
C TYR A 114 -12.73 -9.31 -8.32
N TRP A 115 -12.71 -8.61 -9.46
CA TRP A 115 -12.52 -9.21 -10.77
C TRP A 115 -11.17 -8.84 -11.37
N LYS A 116 -10.38 -9.85 -11.70
CA LYS A 116 -9.13 -9.73 -12.47
C LYS A 116 -9.09 -10.80 -13.56
N PRO A 117 -8.32 -10.60 -14.65
CA PRO A 117 -8.11 -11.65 -15.63
C PRO A 117 -7.70 -12.97 -14.94
N GLY A 118 -8.46 -14.04 -15.16
CA GLY A 118 -8.25 -15.35 -14.54
C GLY A 118 -9.06 -15.65 -13.27
N MET A 119 -9.83 -14.70 -12.72
CA MET A 119 -10.81 -14.98 -11.65
C MET A 119 -12.10 -15.58 -12.24
N VAL A 120 -12.59 -16.66 -11.65
CA VAL A 120 -13.93 -17.22 -11.93
C VAL A 120 -14.82 -16.87 -10.72
N PRO A 121 -15.97 -16.22 -10.92
CA PRO A 121 -16.84 -15.83 -9.84
C PRO A 121 -17.49 -17.09 -9.27
N VAL A 122 -17.47 -17.23 -7.94
CA VAL A 122 -18.23 -18.26 -7.25
C VAL A 122 -19.71 -17.88 -7.33
N VAL A 123 -20.43 -18.50 -8.26
CA VAL A 123 -21.89 -18.44 -8.31
C VAL A 123 -22.42 -19.37 -7.23
N PRO A 124 -23.19 -18.88 -6.24
CA PRO A 124 -23.81 -19.75 -5.26
C PRO A 124 -24.69 -20.77 -5.99
N THR A 125 -24.47 -22.05 -5.77
CA THR A 125 -25.39 -23.08 -6.25
C THR A 125 -26.63 -23.04 -5.36
N ALA A 126 -27.80 -22.88 -5.98
CA ALA A 126 -29.09 -22.85 -5.30
C ALA A 126 -29.43 -24.19 -4.64
#